data_AF-A0A923V4T0-F1
#
_entry.id   AF-A0A923V4T0-F1
#
_cell.length_a   1.000
_cell.length_b   1.000
_cell.length_c   1.000
_cell.angle_alpha   90.00
_cell.angle_beta   90.00
_cell.angle_gamma   90.00
#
_symmetry.space_group_name_H-M   'P 1'
#
loop_
_entity.id
_entity.type
_entity.pdbx_description
1 polymer ?
#
loop_
_entity_poly.entity_id
_entity_poly.type
_entity_poly.pdbx_seq_one_letter_code
_entity_poly.pdbx_strand_id
1 'polypeptide(L)' 'MSSTTINLIDSFQEFKDFKNIDRPTVISVLEEVFRSMLRKKYGTDENCDV' A
#
# COMPACT_ATOMS: atom_id res chain seq x y z
N MET A 1 1.17 -22.36 16.34
CA MET A 1 1.15 -20.88 16.21
C MET A 1 0.56 -20.57 14.86
N SER A 2 -0.62 -19.98 14.81
CA SER A 2 -1.28 -19.66 13.56
C SER A 2 -0.49 -18.55 12.86
N SER A 3 0.07 -18.83 11.70
CA SER A 3 0.62 -17.82 10.82
C SER A 3 -0.54 -16.93 10.38
N THR A 4 -0.68 -15.75 10.97
CA THR A 4 -1.64 -14.74 10.53
C THR A 4 -1.20 -14.26 9.15
N THR A 5 -1.76 -14.84 8.10
CA THR A 5 -1.59 -14.35 6.73
C THR A 5 -2.19 -12.95 6.67
N ILE A 6 -1.36 -11.92 6.52
CA ILE A 6 -1.83 -10.55 6.36
C ILE A 6 -2.54 -10.48 5.01
N ASN A 7 -3.88 -10.47 5.02
CA ASN A 7 -4.67 -10.26 3.81
C ASN A 7 -4.79 -8.75 3.54
N LEU A 8 -3.82 -8.25 2.77
CA LEU A 8 -3.74 -6.84 2.39
C LEU A 8 -5.00 -6.38 1.65
N ILE A 9 -5.58 -7.22 0.80
CA ILE A 9 -6.76 -6.89 0.02
C ILE A 9 -7.94 -6.56 0.95
N ASP A 10 -8.19 -7.42 1.94
CA ASP A 10 -9.26 -7.21 2.91
C ASP A 10 -9.00 -5.95 3.75
N SER A 11 -7.75 -5.70 4.15
CA SER A 11 -7.37 -4.51 4.92
C SER A 11 -7.60 -3.21 4.14
N PHE A 12 -7.28 -3.18 2.84
CA PHE A 12 -7.51 -1.98 2.00
C PHE A 12 -8.98 -1.79 1.64
N GLN A 13 -9.73 -2.88 1.49
CA GLN A 13 -11.18 -2.82 1.31
C GLN A 13 -11.87 -2.21 2.53
N GLU A 14 -11.50 -2.65 3.74
CA GLU A 14 -12.00 -2.08 4.99
C GLU A 14 -11.59 -0.61 5.16
N PHE A 15 -10.34 -0.27 4.84
CA PHE A 15 -9.86 1.11 4.90
C PHE A 15 -10.62 2.05 3.95
N LYS A 16 -10.90 1.58 2.73
CA LYS A 16 -11.70 2.31 1.73
C LYS A 16 -13.08 2.65 2.27
N ASP A 17 -13.75 1.66 2.85
CA ASP A 17 -15.12 1.79 3.37
C ASP A 17 -15.15 2.65 4.65
N PHE A 18 -14.16 2.51 5.53
CA PHE A 18 -14.03 3.30 6.76
C PHE A 18 -13.75 4.79 6.50
N LYS A 19 -12.90 5.08 5.52
CA LYS A 19 -12.52 6.47 5.17
C LYS A 19 -13.43 7.10 4.12
N ASN A 20 -14.36 6.35 3.53
CA ASN A 20 -15.20 6.79 2.42
C ASN A 20 -14.39 7.42 1.27
N ILE A 21 -13.30 6.74 0.91
CA ILE A 21 -12.37 7.16 -0.14
C ILE A 21 -12.58 6.32 -1.39
N ASP A 22 -12.31 6.91 -2.55
CA ASP A 22 -12.47 6.23 -3.82
C ASP A 22 -11.26 5.36 -4.18
N ARG A 23 -11.46 4.46 -5.15
CA ARG A 23 -10.43 3.51 -5.59
C ARG A 23 -9.15 4.18 -6.10
N PRO A 24 -9.20 5.27 -6.90
CA PRO A 24 -7.99 5.99 -7.32
C PRO A 24 -7.18 6.51 -6.13
N THR A 25 -7.82 7.09 -5.12
CA THR A 25 -7.12 7.59 -3.92
C THR A 25 -6.43 6.45 -3.16
N VAL A 26 -7.08 5.30 -3.01
CA VAL A 26 -6.46 4.12 -2.37
C VAL A 26 -5.21 3.67 -3.13
N ILE A 27 -5.25 3.67 -4.46
CA ILE A 27 -4.10 3.30 -5.30
C ILE A 27 -2.96 4.30 -5.11
N SER A 28 -3.22 5.62 -5.10
CA SER A 28 -2.17 6.62 -4.87
C SER A 28 -1.52 6.49 -3.48
N VAL A 29 -2.30 6.16 -2.45
CA VAL A 29 -1.75 5.91 -1.10
C VAL A 29 -0.88 4.66 -1.08
N LEU A 30 -1.30 3.59 -1.76
CA LEU A 30 -0.54 2.35 -1.89
C LEU A 30 0.79 2.57 -2.61
N GLU A 31 0.75 3.30 -3.73
CA GLU A 31 1.93 3.65 -4.51
C GLU A 31 2.95 4.40 -3.65
N GLU A 32 2.52 5.42 -2.90
CA GLU A 32 3.41 6.19 -2.02
C GLU A 32 4.01 5.33 -0.88
N VAL A 33 3.23 4.38 -0.32
CA VAL A 33 3.74 3.44 0.68
C VAL A 33 4.84 2.57 0.09
N PHE A 34 4.63 2.01 -1.11
CA PHE A 34 5.63 1.18 -1.79
C PHE A 34 6.87 1.99 -2.18
N ARG A 35 6.70 3.18 -2.78
CA ARG A 35 7.81 4.09 -3.11
C ARG A 35 8.62 4.46 -1.86
N SER A 36 7.95 4.76 -0.74
CA SER A 36 8.61 5.02 0.54
C SER A 36 9.44 3.82 1.04
N MET A 37 8.93 2.60 0.89
CA MET A 37 9.67 1.38 1.24
C MET A 37 10.88 1.18 0.33
N LEU A 38 10.73 1.42 -0.99
CA LEU A 38 11.82 1.34 -1.96
C LEU A 38 12.91 2.35 -1.66
N ARG A 39 12.56 3.62 -1.42
CA ARG A 39 13.52 4.64 -0.98
C ARG A 39 14.25 4.27 0.30
N LYS A 40 13.55 3.73 1.30
CA LYS A 40 14.17 3.27 2.55
C LYS A 40 15.16 2.13 2.34
N LYS A 41 14.86 1.21 1.42
CA LYS A 41 15.68 0.01 1.19
C LYS A 41 16.83 0.23 0.20
N TYR A 42 16.60 1.03 -0.83
CA TYR A 42 17.51 1.19 -1.97
C TYR A 42 18.05 2.62 -2.13
N GLY A 43 17.61 3.57 -1.30
CA GLY A 43 18.04 4.97 -1.33
C GLY A 43 17.32 5.84 -2.37
N THR A 44 16.69 5.24 -3.38
CA THR A 44 15.89 5.92 -4.41
C THR A 44 14.82 4.98 -4.98
N ASP A 45 13.73 5.52 -5.51
CA ASP A 45 12.69 4.80 -6.27
C ASP A 45 12.59 5.26 -7.73
N GLU A 46 13.52 6.11 -8.20
CA GLU A 46 13.46 6.74 -9.53
C GLU A 46 13.45 5.75 -10.70
N ASN A 47 14.01 4.56 -10.52
CA ASN A 47 14.08 3.52 -11.54
C ASN A 47 12.98 2.44 -11.36
N CYS A 48 11.94 2.73 -10.58
CA CYS A 48 10.85 1.80 -10.29
C CYS A 48 9.51 2.33 -10.83
N ASP A 49 8.83 1.50 -11.62
CA ASP A 49 7.43 1.68 -12.01
C ASP A 49 6.56 0.94 -10.99
N VAL A 50 5.73 1.68 -10.25
CA VAL A 50 4.95 1.22 -9.09
C VAL A 50 3.48 1.48 -9.35
#